data_AF-A0A7X1PG44-F1
#
_entry.id   AF-A0A7X1PG44-F1
#
_cell.length_a   1.000
_cell.length_b   1.000
_cell.length_c   1.000
_cell.angle_alpha   90.00
_cell.angle_beta   90.00
_cell.angle_gamma   90.00
#
_symmetry.space_group_name_H-M   'P 1'
#
loop_
_entity.id
_entity.type
_entity.pdbx_description
1 polymer ?
#
loop_
_entity_poly.entity_id
_entity_poly.type
_entity_poly.pdbx_seq_one_letter_code
_entity_poly.pdbx_strand_id
1 'polypeptide(L)' 'MLQTVPEAIGKNIAIARVRTRSRIMAVVKADGYGHGAITVARAAIAAGAEWLGTT' A
#
# COMPACT_ATOMS: atom_id res chain seq x y z
N MET A 1 13.47 -16.22 -0.33
CA MET A 1 13.42 -15.22 0.77
C MET A 1 11.97 -14.90 1.07
N LEU A 2 11.55 -14.89 2.34
CA LEU A 2 10.29 -14.25 2.71
C LEU A 2 10.48 -12.74 2.61
N GLN A 3 9.60 -12.06 1.87
CA GLN A 3 9.58 -10.60 1.85
C GLN A 3 8.91 -10.07 3.12
N THR A 4 9.37 -8.92 3.62
CA THR A 4 8.65 -8.23 4.69
C THR A 4 7.37 -7.60 4.14
N VAL A 5 6.39 -7.35 5.01
CA VAL A 5 5.12 -6.69 4.62
C VAL A 5 5.37 -5.35 3.90
N PRO A 6 6.21 -4.43 4.39
CA PRO A 6 6.50 -3.18 3.69
C PRO A 6 7.05 -3.37 2.26
N GLU A 7 7.98 -4.31 2.06
CA GLU A 7 8.54 -4.59 0.74
C GLU A 7 7.49 -5.13 -0.23
N ALA A 8 6.65 -6.05 0.24
CA ALA A 8 5.57 -6.62 -0.55
C ALA A 8 4.56 -5.53 -0.99
N ILE A 9 4.22 -4.61 -0.08
CA ILE A 9 3.33 -3.48 -0.38
C ILE A 9 3.95 -2.58 -1.44
N GLY A 10 5.22 -2.20 -1.28
CA GLY A 10 5.89 -1.33 -2.25
C GLY A 10 5.91 -1.92 -3.65
N LYS A 11 6.18 -3.24 -3.75
CA LYS A 11 6.14 -3.97 -5.03
C LYS A 11 4.75 -3.99 -5.64
N ASN A 12 3.71 -4.24 -4.84
CA ASN A 12 2.33 -4.26 -5.32
C ASN A 12 1.89 -2.88 -5.85
N ILE A 13 2.29 -1.79 -5.18
CA ILE A 13 2.00 -0.43 -5.67
C ILE A 13 2.76 -0.14 -6.95
N ALA A 14 4.02 -0.55 -7.08
CA ALA A 14 4.77 -0.40 -8.33
C ALA A 14 4.07 -1.12 -9.49
N ILE A 15 3.56 -2.33 -9.27
CA ILE A 15 2.77 -3.09 -10.24
C ILE A 15 1.46 -2.35 -10.59
N ALA A 16 0.78 -1.78 -9.61
CA ALA A 16 -0.45 -1.02 -9.85
C ALA A 16 -0.18 0.25 -10.68
N ARG A 17 0.88 1.01 -10.36
CA ARG A 17 1.22 2.26 -11.06
C ARG A 17 1.54 2.05 -12.54
N VAL A 18 2.13 0.91 -12.92
CA VAL A 18 2.42 0.65 -14.35
C VAL A 18 1.17 0.28 -15.15
N ARG A 19 0.04 -0.01 -14.48
CA ARG A 19 -1.22 -0.44 -15.12
C ARG A 19 -2.25 0.68 -15.28
N THR A 20 -2.01 1.86 -14.70
CA THR A 20 -2.96 2.97 -14.75
C THR A 20 -2.27 4.33 -14.66
N ARG A 21 -2.91 5.37 -15.20
CA ARG A 21 -2.52 6.77 -14.98
C ARG A 21 -3.30 7.43 -13.84
N SER A 22 -4.30 6.74 -13.29
CA SER A 22 -5.09 7.24 -12.17
C SER A 22 -4.27 7.26 -10.88
N ARG A 23 -4.61 8.21 -10.01
CA ARG A 23 -4.07 8.29 -8.65
C ARG A 23 -4.40 7.02 -7.86
N ILE A 24 -3.44 6.51 -7.09
CA ILE A 24 -3.64 5.29 -6.30
C ILE A 24 -4.13 5.65 -4.89
N MET A 25 -5.24 5.02 -4.48
CA MET A 25 -5.70 5.00 -3.10
C MET A 25 -5.36 3.65 -2.47
N ALA A 26 -4.55 3.65 -1.41
CA ALA A 26 -4.32 2.46 -0.61
C ALA A 26 -5.40 2.35 0.47
N VAL A 27 -6.20 1.29 0.41
CA VAL A 27 -7.23 1.02 1.43
C VAL A 27 -6.57 0.30 2.60
N VAL A 28 -6.59 0.92 3.78
CA VAL A 28 -5.92 0.47 5.00
C VAL A 28 -6.89 0.17 6.15
N LYS A 29 -8.16 -0.06 5.82
CA LYS A 29 -9.19 -0.45 6.79
C LYS A 29 -8.83 -1.74 7.55
N ALA A 30 -9.53 -1.99 8.66
CA ALA A 30 -9.35 -3.19 9.49
C ALA A 30 -7.87 -3.42 9.88
N ASP A 31 -7.24 -2.36 10.39
CA ASP A 31 -5.82 -2.34 10.75
C ASP A 31 -4.89 -2.79 9.60
N GLY A 32 -5.12 -2.28 8.39
CA GLY A 32 -4.38 -2.72 7.19
C GLY A 32 -4.61 -4.19 6.87
N TYR A 33 -5.85 -4.67 6.99
CA TYR A 33 -6.23 -6.08 6.84
C TYR A 33 -5.47 -7.02 7.81
N GLY A 34 -5.17 -6.55 9.03
CA GLY A 34 -4.43 -7.30 10.05
C GLY A 34 -2.90 -7.26 9.91
N HIS A 35 -2.38 -6.49 8.95
CA HIS A 35 -0.93 -6.29 8.78
C HIS A 35 -0.38 -5.06 9.52
N GLY A 36 -1.24 -4.31 10.22
CA GLY A 36 -0.94 -3.06 10.89
C GLY A 36 -1.16 -1.86 9.97
N ALA A 37 -2.21 -1.07 10.21
CA ALA A 37 -2.61 0.04 9.35
C ALA A 37 -1.49 1.07 9.17
N ILE A 38 -0.76 1.39 10.24
CA ILE A 38 0.34 2.37 10.17
C ILE A 38 1.49 1.83 9.32
N THR A 39 1.89 0.57 9.53
CA THR A 39 2.95 -0.09 8.75
C THR A 39 2.57 -0.13 7.27
N VAL A 40 1.33 -0.51 6.96
CA VAL A 40 0.83 -0.59 5.59
C VAL A 40 0.75 0.80 4.95
N ALA A 41 0.17 1.79 5.64
CA ALA A 41 0.00 3.15 5.13
C ALA A 41 1.34 3.82 4.82
N ARG A 42 2.33 3.68 5.72
CA ARG A 42 3.68 4.25 5.50
C ARG A 42 4.36 3.63 4.30
N ALA A 43 4.33 2.29 4.19
CA ALA A 43 4.89 1.60 3.03
C ALA A 43 4.17 2.00 1.74
N ALA A 44 2.85 2.17 1.80
CA ALA A 44 2.05 2.56 0.66
C ALA A 44 2.38 3.97 0.15
N ILE A 45 2.44 4.95 1.06
CA ILE A 45 2.82 6.33 0.75
C ILE A 45 4.24 6.38 0.17
N ALA A 46 5.19 5.69 0.80
CA ALA A 46 6.58 5.65 0.33
C ALA A 46 6.70 5.08 -1.10
N ALA A 47 5.78 4.20 -1.51
CA ALA A 47 5.76 3.61 -2.85
C ALA A 47 4.91 4.38 -3.87
N GLY A 48 4.26 5.48 -3.46
CA GLY A 48 3.53 6.39 -4.34
C GLY A 48 2.01 6.27 -4.30
N ALA A 49 1.41 5.69 -3.26
CA ALA A 49 -0.01 5.92 -3.00
C ALA A 49 -0.22 7.39 -2.58
N GLU A 50 -1.20 8.04 -3.19
CA GLU A 50 -1.49 9.46 -2.95
C GLU A 50 -2.68 9.67 -2.01
N TRP A 51 -3.48 8.63 -1.84
CA TRP A 51 -4.65 8.64 -0.98
C TRP A 51 -4.65 7.43 -0.07
N LEU A 52 -5.24 7.59 1.12
CA LEU A 52 -5.54 6.51 2.05
C LEU A 52 -7.04 6.40 2.22
N GLY A 53 -7.57 5.19 2.12
CA GLY A 53 -8.98 4.88 2.39
C GLY A 53 -9.13 4.05 3.67
N THR A 54 -10.09 4.41 4.52
CA THR A 54 -10.47 3.64 5.72
C THR A 54 -11.98 3.48 5.80
N THR A 55 -12.45 2.60 6.69
CA THR A 55 -13.85 2.48 7.14
C THR A 55 -13.93 2.74 8.62
#